data_AF-A0A1Q8QGZ0-F1
#
_entry.id   AF-A0A1Q8QGZ0-F1
#
_cell.length_a   1.000
_cell.length_b   1.000
_cell.length_c   1.000
_cell.angle_alpha   90.00
_cell.angle_beta   90.00
_cell.angle_gamma   90.00
#
_symmetry.space_group_name_H-M   'P 1'
#
loop_
_entity.id
_entity.type
_entity.pdbx_description
1 polymer ?
#
loop_
_entity_poly.entity_id
_entity_poly.type
_entity_poly.pdbx_seq_one_letter_code
_entity_poly.pdbx_strand_id
1 'polypeptide(L)'
;MAKASKQHDEKITTSIYLTKQMCGEIDKKADREHISRNEQIRKYIEKGLAIESYEENIDLITAIIHQEIDVSIKALGNRLAGMINRMTIISAAGYYANIALIADLIDADRYSSFEKIERLARKRALAYANMKSGDALKAFLDDEEMKKAVSELKGGTPAYVDFDV
;
A
#
# COMPACT_ATOMS: atom_id res chain seq x y z
N MET A 1 52.74 -27.79 -11.48
CA MET A 1 52.98 -26.40 -11.96
C MET A 1 52.43 -26.27 -13.36
N ALA A 2 51.21 -25.73 -13.50
CA ALA A 2 50.56 -25.53 -14.80
C ALA A 2 50.77 -24.07 -15.23
N LYS A 3 51.36 -23.88 -16.41
CA LYS A 3 51.58 -22.56 -17.03
C LYS A 3 50.22 -21.95 -17.37
N ALA A 4 49.89 -20.80 -16.76
CA ALA A 4 48.82 -19.94 -17.24
C ALA A 4 49.20 -19.43 -18.64
N SER A 5 48.46 -19.83 -19.67
CA SER A 5 48.62 -19.29 -21.01
C SER A 5 48.16 -17.84 -20.99
N LYS A 6 49.08 -16.91 -21.25
CA LYS A 6 48.73 -15.52 -21.58
C LYS A 6 47.88 -15.55 -22.84
N GLN A 7 46.58 -15.32 -22.69
CA GLN A 7 45.66 -15.06 -23.79
C GLN A 7 46.13 -13.75 -24.42
N HIS A 8 46.70 -13.84 -25.62
CA HIS A 8 47.09 -12.67 -26.38
C HIS A 8 45.79 -12.03 -26.87
N ASP A 9 45.46 -10.82 -26.42
CA ASP A 9 44.36 -10.05 -27.02
C ASP A 9 44.65 -9.93 -28.52
N GLU A 10 43.88 -10.65 -29.31
CA GLU A 10 44.02 -10.68 -30.75
C GLU A 10 43.51 -9.32 -31.28
N LYS A 11 44.45 -8.46 -31.70
CA LYS A 11 44.12 -7.11 -32.15
C LYS A 11 43.45 -7.16 -33.52
N ILE A 12 42.14 -6.96 -33.54
CA ILE A 12 41.37 -6.83 -34.78
C ILE A 12 41.30 -5.36 -35.18
N THR A 13 41.67 -5.06 -36.43
CA THR A 13 41.50 -3.72 -37.02
C THR A 13 40.30 -3.72 -37.94
N THR A 14 39.31 -2.88 -37.63
CA THR A 14 38.08 -2.74 -38.40
C THR A 14 37.90 -1.28 -38.82
N SER A 15 37.50 -1.08 -40.08
CA SER A 15 37.10 0.24 -40.58
C SER A 15 35.62 0.48 -40.27
N ILE A 16 35.32 1.61 -39.64
CA ILE A 16 33.95 2.05 -39.33
C ILE A 16 33.65 3.36 -40.05
N TYR A 17 32.40 3.54 -40.45
CA TYR A 17 31.93 4.81 -41.00
C TYR A 17 31.54 5.75 -39.87
N LEU A 18 32.07 6.97 -39.89
CA LEU A 18 31.70 8.06 -38.98
C LEU A 18 31.50 9.34 -39.78
N THR A 19 30.46 10.10 -39.43
CA THR A 19 30.23 11.41 -40.06
C THR A 19 31.30 12.42 -39.62
N LYS A 20 31.52 13.47 -40.42
CA LYS A 20 32.44 14.57 -40.04
C LYS A 20 32.07 15.20 -38.69
N GLN A 21 30.77 15.33 -38.40
CA GLN A 21 30.28 15.86 -37.14
C GLN A 21 30.66 14.96 -35.97
N MET A 22 30.44 13.64 -36.08
CA MET A 22 30.81 12.67 -35.05
C MET A 22 32.31 12.70 -34.76
N CYS A 23 33.16 12.70 -35.81
CA CYS A 23 34.60 12.81 -35.64
C CYS A 23 34.99 14.08 -34.89
N GLY A 24 34.38 15.23 -35.23
CA GLY A 24 34.66 16.50 -34.57
C GLY A 24 34.26 16.52 -33.08
N GLU A 25 33.17 15.85 -32.69
CA GLU A 25 32.80 15.74 -31.28
C GLU A 25 33.70 14.77 -30.50
N ILE A 26 34.08 13.66 -31.12
CA ILE A 26 35.02 12.69 -30.53
C ILE A 26 36.37 13.36 -30.31
N ASP A 27 36.85 14.16 -31.26
CA ASP A 27 38.11 14.90 -31.14
C ASP A 27 38.10 15.88 -29.98
N LYS A 28 37.06 16.72 -29.87
CA LYS A 28 36.91 17.66 -28.75
C LYS A 28 36.96 16.96 -27.40
N LYS A 29 36.39 15.76 -27.31
CA LYS A 29 36.38 14.93 -26.10
C LYS A 29 37.75 14.30 -25.84
N ALA A 30 38.39 13.76 -26.87
CA ALA A 30 39.71 13.15 -26.83
C ALA A 30 40.79 14.17 -26.43
N ASP A 31 40.74 15.38 -27.00
CA ASP A 31 41.64 16.49 -26.66
C ASP A 31 41.49 16.92 -25.20
N ARG A 32 40.24 16.97 -24.70
CA ARG A 32 39.95 17.31 -23.30
C ARG A 32 40.46 16.26 -22.31
N GLU A 33 40.37 14.98 -22.67
CA GLU A 33 40.87 13.86 -21.86
C GLU A 33 42.36 13.56 -22.12
N HIS A 34 43.02 14.30 -23.02
CA HIS A 34 44.41 14.09 -23.45
C HIS A 34 44.70 12.67 -23.97
N ILE A 35 43.78 12.11 -24.76
CA ILE A 35 43.91 10.78 -25.37
C ILE A 35 43.73 10.84 -26.89
N SER A 36 44.05 9.73 -27.59
CA SER A 36 43.86 9.67 -29.03
C SER A 36 42.38 9.48 -29.41
N ARG A 37 41.99 9.92 -30.63
CA ARG A 37 40.65 9.67 -31.18
C ARG A 37 40.26 8.20 -31.10
N ASN A 38 41.17 7.30 -31.47
CA ASN A 38 40.93 5.85 -31.44
C ASN A 38 40.73 5.33 -30.02
N GLU A 39 41.46 5.87 -29.04
CA GLU A 39 41.25 5.55 -27.62
C GLU A 39 39.86 5.98 -27.16
N GLN A 40 39.43 7.18 -27.54
CA GLN A 40 38.11 7.70 -27.21
C GLN A 40 36.98 6.89 -27.86
N ILE A 41 37.17 6.45 -29.10
CA ILE A 41 36.22 5.55 -29.79
C ILE A 41 36.12 4.23 -29.05
N ARG A 42 37.24 3.61 -28.66
CA ARG A 42 37.24 2.37 -27.88
C ARG A 42 36.52 2.53 -26.54
N LYS A 43 36.79 3.61 -25.79
CA LYS A 43 36.06 3.92 -24.56
C LYS A 43 34.55 4.05 -24.76
N TYR A 44 34.10 4.65 -25.87
CA TYR A 44 32.67 4.75 -26.15
C TYR A 44 32.04 3.40 -26.50
N ILE A 45 32.74 2.56 -27.26
CA ILE A 45 32.30 1.19 -27.56
C ILE A 45 32.20 0.37 -26.28
N GLU A 46 33.23 0.38 -25.43
CA GLU A 46 33.24 -0.32 -24.14
C GLU A 46 32.10 0.16 -23.23
N LYS A 47 31.85 1.47 -23.17
CA LYS A 47 30.72 2.03 -22.43
C LYS A 47 29.38 1.61 -23.02
N GLY A 48 29.23 1.61 -24.34
CA GLY A 48 28.00 1.16 -25.01
C GLY A 48 27.68 -0.31 -24.72
N LEU A 49 28.69 -1.18 -24.83
CA LEU A 49 28.58 -2.60 -24.50
C LEU A 49 28.27 -2.84 -23.02
N ALA A 50 28.81 -2.00 -22.13
CA ALA A 50 28.48 -2.06 -20.70
C ALA A 50 27.05 -1.58 -20.39
N ILE A 51 26.52 -0.59 -21.14
CA ILE A 51 25.16 -0.07 -20.94
C ILE A 51 24.10 -1.15 -21.19
N GLU A 52 24.21 -1.94 -22.26
CA GLU A 52 23.29 -3.06 -22.50
C GLU A 52 23.28 -4.04 -21.33
N SER A 53 24.45 -4.34 -20.76
CA SER A 53 24.55 -5.15 -19.54
C SER A 53 23.94 -4.47 -18.31
N TYR A 54 24.06 -3.13 -18.18
CA TYR A 54 23.44 -2.39 -17.08
C TYR A 54 21.91 -2.29 -17.22
N GLU A 55 21.38 -2.18 -18.43
CA GLU A 55 19.93 -2.15 -18.68
C GLU A 55 19.28 -3.48 -18.28
N GLU A 56 19.86 -4.63 -18.66
CA GLU A 56 19.41 -5.95 -18.21
C GLU A 56 19.46 -6.09 -16.67
N ASN A 57 20.48 -5.52 -16.03
CA ASN A 57 20.60 -5.52 -14.58
C ASN A 57 19.55 -4.62 -13.91
N ILE A 58 19.19 -3.48 -14.50
CA ILE A 58 18.15 -2.58 -13.99
C ILE A 58 16.79 -3.27 -14.05
N ASP A 59 16.48 -3.96 -15.15
CA ASP A 59 15.23 -4.70 -15.29
C ASP A 59 15.13 -5.84 -14.28
N LEU A 60 16.22 -6.58 -14.07
CA LEU A 60 16.31 -7.63 -13.05
C LEU A 60 16.09 -7.07 -11.64
N ILE A 61 16.77 -5.98 -11.29
CA ILE A 61 16.62 -5.32 -9.99
C ILE A 61 15.19 -4.81 -9.80
N THR A 62 14.60 -4.21 -10.83
CA THR A 62 13.23 -3.71 -10.80
C THR A 62 12.23 -4.86 -10.56
N ALA A 63 12.41 -5.99 -11.25
CA ALA A 63 11.59 -7.18 -11.04
C ALA A 63 11.71 -7.72 -9.61
N ILE A 64 12.92 -7.79 -9.05
CA ILE A 64 13.16 -8.21 -7.65
C ILE A 64 12.47 -7.26 -6.67
N ILE A 65 12.59 -5.95 -6.87
CA ILE A 65 11.94 -4.95 -6.01
C ILE A 65 10.42 -5.11 -6.03
N HIS A 66 9.82 -5.25 -7.22
CA HIS A 66 8.38 -5.47 -7.34
C HIS A 66 7.93 -6.75 -6.64
N GLN A 67 8.67 -7.86 -6.83
CA GLN A 67 8.37 -9.12 -6.18
C GLN A 67 8.43 -9.00 -4.65
N GLU A 68 9.45 -8.36 -4.11
CA GLU A 68 9.62 -8.19 -2.67
C GLU A 68 8.51 -7.30 -2.07
N ILE A 69 8.16 -6.22 -2.75
CA ILE A 69 7.05 -5.35 -2.38
C ILE A 69 5.73 -6.13 -2.38
N ASP A 70 5.45 -6.92 -3.42
CA ASP A 70 4.22 -7.71 -3.52
C ASP A 70 4.09 -8.74 -2.40
N VAL A 71 5.19 -9.43 -2.07
CA VAL A 71 5.23 -10.39 -0.96
C VAL A 71 4.94 -9.67 0.36
N SER A 72 5.60 -8.53 0.60
CA SER A 72 5.41 -7.73 1.81
C SER A 72 3.98 -7.19 1.96
N ILE A 73 3.43 -6.60 0.90
CA ILE A 73 2.06 -6.08 0.88
C ILE A 73 1.04 -7.20 1.10
N LYS A 74 1.21 -8.36 0.46
CA LYS A 74 0.32 -9.52 0.68
C LYS A 74 0.38 -10.01 2.13
N ALA A 75 1.58 -10.11 2.70
CA ALA A 75 1.75 -10.51 4.09
C ALA A 75 1.07 -9.52 5.06
N LEU A 76 1.23 -8.22 4.83
CA LEU A 76 0.57 -7.16 5.61
C LEU A 76 -0.95 -7.22 5.45
N GLY A 77 -1.46 -7.37 4.22
CA GLY A 77 -2.88 -7.51 3.93
C GLY A 77 -3.50 -8.70 4.66
N ASN A 78 -2.84 -9.85 4.65
CA ASN A 78 -3.30 -11.05 5.38
C ASN A 78 -3.32 -10.83 6.90
N ARG A 79 -2.28 -10.19 7.46
CA ARG A 79 -2.25 -9.85 8.89
C ARG A 79 -3.36 -8.87 9.25
N LEU A 80 -3.59 -7.85 8.42
CA LEU A 80 -4.65 -6.87 8.62
C LEU A 80 -6.03 -7.53 8.58
N ALA A 81 -6.29 -8.39 7.60
CA ALA A 81 -7.53 -9.17 7.53
C ALA A 81 -7.74 -10.04 8.78
N GLY A 82 -6.67 -10.70 9.25
CA GLY A 82 -6.70 -11.48 10.49
C GLY A 82 -7.00 -10.64 11.74
N MET A 83 -6.44 -9.43 11.82
CA MET A 83 -6.71 -8.48 12.92
C MET A 83 -8.14 -7.95 12.87
N ILE A 84 -8.66 -7.59 11.69
CA ILE A 84 -10.05 -7.15 11.51
C ILE A 84 -11.01 -8.24 11.99
N ASN A 85 -10.80 -9.49 11.57
CA ASN A 85 -11.66 -10.61 12.00
C ASN A 85 -11.66 -10.77 13.54
N ARG A 86 -10.49 -10.70 14.18
CA ARG A 86 -10.40 -10.73 15.65
C ARG A 86 -11.12 -9.55 16.30
N MET A 87 -10.98 -8.34 15.75
CA MET A 87 -11.66 -7.15 16.26
C MET A 87 -13.18 -7.28 16.15
N THR A 88 -13.68 -7.83 15.03
CA THR A 88 -15.11 -8.12 14.85
C THR A 88 -15.63 -9.10 15.91
N ILE A 89 -14.89 -10.17 16.19
CA ILE A 89 -15.25 -11.15 17.22
C ILE A 89 -15.27 -10.50 18.60
N ILE A 90 -14.23 -9.74 18.97
CA ILE A 90 -14.15 -9.06 20.27
C ILE A 90 -15.27 -8.03 20.42
N SER A 91 -15.54 -7.24 19.38
CA SER A 91 -16.61 -6.25 19.37
C SER A 91 -17.99 -6.92 19.55
N ALA A 92 -18.26 -8.01 18.83
CA ALA A 92 -19.48 -8.78 18.99
C ALA A 92 -19.60 -9.39 20.39
N ALA A 93 -18.52 -9.94 20.94
CA ALA A 93 -18.50 -10.47 22.30
C ALA A 93 -18.80 -9.37 23.34
N GLY A 94 -18.20 -8.19 23.20
CA GLY A 94 -18.49 -7.04 24.05
C GLY A 94 -19.95 -6.57 23.94
N TYR A 95 -20.50 -6.53 22.72
CA TYR A 95 -21.91 -6.22 22.50
C TYR A 95 -22.85 -7.19 23.22
N TYR A 96 -22.65 -8.50 23.06
CA TYR A 96 -23.49 -9.50 23.74
C TYR A 96 -23.27 -9.53 25.26
N ALA A 97 -22.05 -9.28 25.74
CA ALA A 97 -21.78 -9.15 27.17
C ALA A 97 -22.53 -7.95 27.77
N ASN A 98 -22.56 -6.82 27.07
CA ASN A 98 -23.33 -5.65 27.50
C ASN A 98 -24.84 -5.94 27.53
N ILE A 99 -25.37 -6.65 26.53
CA ILE A 99 -26.79 -7.06 26.53
C ILE A 99 -27.09 -7.94 27.75
N ALA A 100 -26.25 -8.94 28.01
CA ALA A 100 -26.44 -9.85 29.13
C ALA A 100 -26.39 -9.11 30.48
N LEU A 101 -25.44 -8.20 30.66
CA LEU A 101 -25.35 -7.36 31.86
C LEU A 101 -26.58 -6.47 32.04
N ILE A 102 -27.03 -5.79 30.98
CA ILE A 102 -28.21 -4.93 31.07
C ILE A 102 -29.46 -5.78 31.36
N ALA A 103 -29.62 -6.92 30.67
CA ALA A 103 -30.73 -7.83 30.87
C ALA A 103 -30.83 -8.37 32.30
N ASP A 104 -29.69 -8.58 32.97
CA ASP A 104 -29.62 -9.01 34.37
C ASP A 104 -29.93 -7.87 35.36
N LEU A 105 -29.63 -6.62 34.98
CA LEU A 105 -29.78 -5.44 35.84
C LEU A 105 -31.16 -4.76 35.76
N ILE A 106 -31.94 -4.99 34.70
CA ILE A 106 -33.25 -4.34 34.51
C ILE A 106 -34.37 -5.11 35.23
N ASP A 107 -35.35 -4.37 35.75
CA ASP A 107 -36.56 -4.97 36.30
C ASP A 107 -37.33 -5.77 35.24
N ALA A 108 -37.99 -6.86 35.66
CA ALA A 108 -38.73 -7.76 34.76
C ALA A 108 -39.76 -7.04 33.87
N ASP A 109 -40.37 -5.97 34.39
CA ASP A 109 -41.36 -5.17 33.66
C ASP A 109 -40.75 -4.36 32.49
N ARG A 110 -39.44 -4.06 32.56
CA ARG A 110 -38.71 -3.28 31.55
C ARG A 110 -38.01 -4.15 30.49
N TYR A 111 -38.01 -5.47 30.69
CA TYR A 111 -37.36 -6.41 29.77
C TYR A 111 -37.92 -6.32 28.35
N SER A 112 -39.24 -6.18 28.22
CA SER A 112 -39.90 -6.08 26.91
C SER A 112 -39.51 -4.83 26.13
N SER A 113 -39.36 -3.69 26.80
CA SER A 113 -38.86 -2.44 26.20
C SER A 113 -37.39 -2.56 25.79
N PHE A 114 -36.57 -3.18 26.63
CA PHE A 114 -35.17 -3.43 26.30
C PHE A 114 -35.01 -4.32 25.06
N GLU A 115 -35.79 -5.40 24.96
CA GLU A 115 -35.78 -6.29 23.78
C GLU A 115 -36.14 -5.55 22.49
N LYS A 116 -37.15 -4.65 22.54
CA LYS A 116 -37.54 -3.83 21.38
C LYS A 116 -36.40 -2.89 20.95
N ILE A 117 -35.78 -2.21 21.90
CA ILE A 117 -34.67 -1.26 21.65
C ILE A 117 -33.48 -2.00 21.04
N GLU A 118 -33.09 -3.12 21.62
CA GLU A 118 -31.98 -3.94 21.14
C GLU A 118 -32.25 -4.45 19.71
N ARG A 119 -33.48 -4.90 19.43
CA ARG A 119 -33.89 -5.33 18.08
C ARG A 119 -33.81 -4.21 17.06
N LEU A 120 -34.23 -2.99 17.43
CA LEU A 120 -34.11 -1.83 16.55
C LEU A 120 -32.65 -1.47 16.27
N ALA A 121 -31.80 -1.51 17.31
CA ALA A 121 -30.36 -1.28 17.19
C ALA A 121 -29.70 -2.30 16.25
N ARG A 122 -30.02 -3.60 16.37
CA ARG A 122 -29.54 -4.64 15.44
C ARG A 122 -29.97 -4.39 14.01
N LYS A 123 -31.22 -3.98 13.79
CA LYS A 123 -31.74 -3.67 12.44
C LYS A 123 -31.00 -2.49 11.81
N ARG A 124 -30.69 -1.45 12.58
CA ARG A 124 -29.86 -0.32 12.11
C ARG A 124 -28.43 -0.75 11.81
N ALA A 125 -27.81 -1.54 12.69
CA ALA A 125 -26.46 -2.08 12.47
C ALA A 125 -26.38 -2.92 11.18
N LEU A 126 -27.38 -3.76 10.90
CA LEU A 126 -27.50 -4.51 9.65
C LEU A 126 -27.65 -3.61 8.42
N ALA A 127 -28.40 -2.52 8.54
CA ALA A 127 -28.53 -1.54 7.45
C ALA A 127 -27.17 -0.92 7.11
N TYR A 128 -26.38 -0.53 8.11
CA TYR A 128 -25.03 0.00 7.89
C TYR A 128 -24.07 -1.04 7.33
N ALA A 129 -24.12 -2.28 7.81
CA ALA A 129 -23.24 -3.36 7.33
C ALA A 129 -23.45 -3.71 5.86
N ASN A 130 -24.66 -3.47 5.32
CA ASN A 130 -24.99 -3.72 3.91
C ASN A 130 -24.68 -2.53 2.99
N MET A 131 -24.25 -1.39 3.53
CA MET A 131 -23.87 -0.21 2.75
C MET A 131 -22.39 -0.27 2.37
N LYS A 132 -21.99 0.47 1.33
CA LYS A 132 -20.57 0.72 1.07
C LYS A 132 -20.00 1.50 2.24
N SER A 133 -18.75 1.21 2.62
CA SER A 133 -18.11 1.75 3.83
C SER A 133 -18.17 3.27 3.97
N GLY A 134 -17.97 4.02 2.88
CA GLY A 134 -18.09 5.49 2.88
C GLY A 134 -19.53 5.99 3.10
N ASP A 135 -20.51 5.29 2.52
CA ASP A 135 -21.93 5.64 2.65
C ASP A 135 -22.48 5.25 4.03
N ALA A 136 -22.02 4.13 4.59
CA ALA A 136 -22.37 3.67 5.93
C ALA A 136 -21.95 4.66 7.02
N LEU A 137 -20.71 5.15 6.95
CA LEU A 137 -20.19 6.13 7.91
C LEU A 137 -20.96 7.45 7.84
N LYS A 138 -21.24 7.91 6.61
CA LYS A 138 -22.03 9.12 6.41
C LYS A 138 -23.46 8.95 6.94
N ALA A 139 -24.13 7.85 6.61
CA ALA A 139 -25.46 7.54 7.11
C ALA A 139 -25.52 7.41 8.63
N PHE A 140 -24.49 6.87 9.27
CA PHE A 140 -24.37 6.80 10.73
C PHE A 140 -24.20 8.18 11.36
N LEU A 141 -23.32 9.03 10.80
CA LEU A 141 -23.09 10.39 11.31
C LEU A 141 -24.28 11.33 11.05
N ASP A 142 -25.03 11.08 9.97
CA ASP A 142 -26.22 11.83 9.61
C ASP A 142 -27.47 11.36 10.38
N ASP A 143 -27.39 10.29 11.16
CA ASP A 143 -28.49 9.79 11.99
C ASP A 143 -28.87 10.82 13.07
N GLU A 144 -30.17 11.12 13.17
CA GLU A 144 -30.68 12.16 14.08
C GLU A 144 -30.44 11.83 15.55
N GLU A 145 -30.45 10.56 15.95
CA GLU A 145 -30.08 10.17 17.32
C GLU A 145 -28.59 10.37 17.57
N MET A 146 -27.75 10.09 16.57
CA MET A 146 -26.30 10.28 16.69
C MET A 146 -25.94 11.76 16.75
N LYS A 147 -26.61 12.61 15.96
CA LYS A 147 -26.48 14.07 16.05
C LYS A 147 -26.89 14.59 17.42
N LYS A 148 -27.99 14.09 17.99
CA LYS A 148 -28.43 14.45 19.35
C LYS A 148 -27.38 14.04 20.39
N ALA A 149 -26.93 12.79 20.38
CA ALA A 149 -25.89 12.32 21.30
C ALA A 149 -24.58 13.14 21.21
N VAL A 150 -24.14 13.46 19.98
CA VAL A 150 -22.96 14.33 19.75
C VAL A 150 -23.19 15.76 20.27
N SER A 151 -24.41 16.29 20.14
CA SER A 151 -24.76 17.62 20.66
C SER A 151 -24.77 17.68 22.19
N GLU A 152 -25.23 16.62 22.85
CA GLU A 152 -25.22 16.47 24.32
C GLU A 152 -23.79 16.36 24.87
N LEU A 153 -22.94 15.55 24.23
CA LEU A 153 -21.53 15.43 24.59
C LEU A 153 -20.75 16.75 24.43
N LYS A 154 -21.23 17.67 23.58
CA LYS A 154 -20.65 19.00 23.37
C LYS A 154 -21.21 20.07 24.31
N GLY A 155 -22.01 19.69 25.31
CA GLY A 155 -22.58 20.61 26.31
C GLY A 155 -23.95 21.19 25.95
N GLY A 156 -24.66 20.59 24.97
CA GLY A 156 -26.07 20.90 24.70
C GLY A 156 -27.02 20.36 25.78
N THR A 157 -28.24 20.91 25.84
CA THR A 157 -29.29 20.46 26.78
C THR A 157 -29.63 18.98 26.52
N PRO A 158 -29.66 18.10 27.53
CA PRO A 158 -30.00 16.68 27.34
C PRO A 158 -31.42 16.57 26.78
N ALA A 159 -31.56 15.93 25.62
CA ALA A 159 -32.85 15.63 25.05
C ALA A 159 -33.40 14.37 25.73
N TYR A 160 -34.63 14.47 26.24
CA TYR A 160 -35.35 13.30 26.77
C TYR A 160 -35.46 12.23 25.67
N VAL A 161 -34.90 11.06 25.93
CA VAL A 161 -35.13 9.86 25.11
C VAL A 161 -36.47 9.30 25.55
N ASP A 162 -37.46 9.37 24.66
CA ASP A 162 -38.77 8.75 24.89
C ASP A 162 -38.65 7.23 24.73
N PHE A 163 -38.87 6.50 25.83
CA PHE A 163 -38.72 5.04 25.89
C PHE A 163 -40.01 4.28 25.52
N ASP A 164 -41.10 4.97 25.15
CA ASP A 164 -42.43 4.39 24.90
C ASP A 164 -42.68 3.92 23.45
N VAL A 165 -41.67 3.36 22.75
CA VAL A 165 -41.84 2.74 21.41
C VAL A 165 -41.58 1.23 21.43
#